data_AF-A0A4Y0BHN4-F1
#
_entry.id   AF-A0A4Y0BHN4-F1
#
_cell.length_a   1.000
_cell.length_b   1.000
_cell.length_c   1.000
_cell.angle_alpha   90.00
_cell.angle_beta   90.00
_cell.angle_gamma   90.00
#
_symmetry.space_group_name_H-M   'P 1'
#
loop_
_entity.id
_entity.type
_entity.pdbx_description
1 polymer ?
#
loop_
_entity_poly.entity_id
_entity_poly.type
_entity_poly.pdbx_seq_one_letter_code
_entity_poly.pdbx_strand_id
1 'polypeptide(L)'
;MHPTGHKFLAFQDVTLVPFEWKLIDRTLLSVPEKKWLNDYNSRIRQHVGSELKRKHKMDAFYWMMNKTRHVPEYVTEAEYNGVAKLHHDHVPITGALTIVFLLGRFVFY
;
A
#
# COMPACT_ATOMS: atom_id res chain seq x y z
N MET A 1 12.00 29.27 -10.40
CA MET A 1 13.10 29.94 -9.68
C MET A 1 12.52 30.55 -8.42
N HIS A 2 13.20 30.42 -7.27
CA HIS A 2 12.74 31.09 -6.06
C HIS A 2 12.91 32.61 -6.20
N PRO A 3 12.01 33.44 -5.65
CA PRO A 3 12.06 34.90 -5.82
C PRO A 3 13.37 35.56 -5.38
N THR A 4 14.12 34.92 -4.46
CA THR A 4 15.42 35.41 -3.98
C THR A 4 16.60 34.95 -4.84
N GLY A 5 16.40 34.12 -5.88
CA GLY A 5 17.46 33.55 -6.70
C GLY A 5 18.25 32.39 -6.04
N HIS A 6 17.95 32.04 -4.79
CA HIS A 6 18.63 30.94 -4.10
C HIS A 6 18.13 29.55 -4.55
N LYS A 7 19.05 28.58 -4.52
CA LYS A 7 18.76 27.14 -4.74
C LYS A 7 18.54 26.47 -3.39
N PHE A 8 17.52 25.62 -3.30
CA PHE A 8 17.26 24.80 -2.12
C PHE A 8 17.92 23.44 -2.24
N LEU A 9 18.26 22.85 -1.10
CA LEU A 9 18.76 21.49 -1.00
C LEU A 9 17.61 20.52 -0.78
N ALA A 10 17.82 19.26 -1.18
CA ALA A 10 16.88 18.17 -0.94
C ALA A 10 17.66 16.95 -0.42
N PHE A 11 16.94 16.03 0.22
CA PHE A 11 17.50 14.77 0.65
C PHE A 11 17.64 13.80 -0.52
N GLN A 12 18.69 12.99 -0.46
CA GLN A 12 18.91 11.87 -1.36
C GLN A 12 19.04 10.60 -0.52
N ASP A 13 18.25 9.58 -0.85
CA ASP A 13 18.31 8.31 -0.14
C ASP A 13 19.65 7.61 -0.39
N VAL A 14 20.30 7.18 0.68
CA VAL A 14 21.48 6.31 0.64
C VAL A 14 21.08 4.85 0.84
N THR A 15 20.16 4.59 1.77
CA THR A 15 19.64 3.26 2.03
C THR A 15 18.63 2.86 0.95
N LEU A 16 18.89 1.73 0.29
CA LEU A 16 18.01 1.15 -0.73
C LEU A 16 17.51 -0.23 -0.30
N VAL A 17 16.55 -0.25 0.62
CA VAL A 17 15.93 -1.48 1.15
C VAL A 17 14.41 -1.37 1.03
N PRO A 18 13.71 -2.40 0.52
CA PRO A 18 12.25 -2.32 0.36
C PRO A 18 11.54 -2.14 1.70
N PHE A 19 10.53 -1.26 1.74
CA PHE A 19 9.59 -1.20 2.86
C PHE A 19 8.70 -2.45 2.91
N GLU A 20 8.19 -2.80 4.09
CA GLU A 20 7.24 -3.90 4.23
C GLU A 20 5.82 -3.44 3.85
N TRP A 21 5.38 -3.81 2.65
CA TRP A 21 4.10 -3.37 2.09
C TRP A 21 2.88 -3.76 2.94
N LYS A 22 2.95 -4.85 3.71
CA LYS A 22 1.85 -5.31 4.58
C LYS A 22 1.61 -4.39 5.78
N LEU A 23 2.57 -3.53 6.09
CA LEU A 23 2.50 -2.59 7.22
C LEU A 23 2.13 -1.17 6.77
N ILE A 24 1.78 -0.98 5.49
CA ILE A 24 1.42 0.31 4.93
C ILE A 24 -0.04 0.27 4.50
N ASP A 25 -0.88 1.06 5.16
CA ASP A 25 -2.22 1.35 4.67
C ASP A 25 -2.13 2.37 3.52
N ARG A 26 -2.33 1.87 2.30
CA ARG A 26 -2.22 2.67 1.06
C ARG A 26 -3.35 3.68 0.89
N THR A 27 -4.44 3.54 1.64
CA THR A 27 -5.56 4.50 1.60
C THR A 27 -5.20 5.80 2.32
N LEU A 28 -4.22 5.76 3.22
CA LEU A 28 -3.71 6.92 3.95
C LEU A 28 -2.62 7.69 3.21
N LEU A 29 -2.09 7.14 2.11
CA LEU A 29 -1.07 7.79 1.31
C LEU A 29 -1.69 8.73 0.27
N SER A 30 -1.20 9.96 0.22
CA SER A 30 -1.46 10.90 -0.86
C SER A 30 -0.82 10.42 -2.17
N VAL A 31 -1.27 10.99 -3.30
CA VAL A 31 -0.70 10.72 -4.62
C VAL A 31 0.82 11.01 -4.67
N PRO A 32 1.32 12.16 -4.18
CA PRO A 32 2.76 12.43 -4.15
C PRO A 32 3.56 11.42 -3.32
N GLU A 33 3.03 10.95 -2.19
CA GLU A 33 3.70 9.95 -1.35
C GLU A 33 3.78 8.58 -2.04
N LYS A 34 2.70 8.16 -2.71
CA LYS A 34 2.71 6.94 -3.53
C LYS A 34 3.71 7.05 -4.66
N LYS A 35 3.75 8.20 -5.33
CA LYS A 35 4.74 8.49 -6.37
C LYS A 35 6.16 8.41 -5.83
N TRP A 36 6.43 9.06 -4.69
CA TRP A 36 7.74 9.01 -4.04
C TRP A 36 8.16 7.57 -3.69
N LEU A 37 7.23 6.76 -3.15
CA LEU A 37 7.47 5.36 -2.84
C LEU A 37 7.78 4.52 -4.09
N ASN A 38 7.07 4.77 -5.20
CA ASN A 38 7.33 4.11 -6.47
C ASN A 38 8.69 4.49 -7.07
N ASP A 39 9.05 5.77 -6.99
CA ASP A 39 10.34 6.28 -7.44
C ASP A 39 11.49 5.69 -6.59
N TYR A 40 11.30 5.60 -5.27
CA TYR A 40 12.21 4.92 -4.34
C TYR A 40 12.39 3.43 -4.69
N ASN A 41 11.28 2.71 -4.86
CA ASN A 41 11.28 1.31 -5.28
C ASN A 41 11.99 1.11 -6.64
N SER A 42 11.85 2.07 -7.56
CA SER A 42 12.56 2.04 -8.84
C SER A 42 14.08 2.13 -8.67
N ARG A 43 14.56 3.04 -7.79
CA ARG A 43 15.99 3.15 -7.46
C ARG A 43 16.53 1.85 -6.84
N ILE A 44 15.76 1.19 -5.97
CA ILE A 44 16.15 -0.12 -5.43
C ILE A 44 16.32 -1.14 -6.56
N ARG A 45 15.33 -1.28 -7.44
CA ARG A 45 15.40 -2.24 -8.56
C ARG A 45 16.58 -1.96 -9.49
N GLN A 46 16.88 -0.69 -9.73
CA GLN A 46 18.00 -0.28 -10.58
C GLN A 46 19.36 -0.60 -9.94
N HIS A 47 19.62 -0.12 -8.72
CA HIS A 47 20.94 -0.19 -8.10
C HIS A 47 21.19 -1.50 -7.36
N VAL A 48 20.23 -1.94 -6.53
CA VAL A 48 20.36 -3.20 -5.78
C VAL A 48 20.13 -4.38 -6.70
N GLY A 49 19.17 -4.27 -7.62
CA GLY A 49 18.89 -5.33 -8.59
C GLY A 49 20.06 -5.62 -9.52
N SER A 50 20.78 -4.59 -9.98
CA SER A 50 21.99 -4.78 -10.81
C SER A 50 23.10 -5.48 -10.02
N GLU A 51 23.35 -5.08 -8.78
CA GLU A 51 24.37 -5.69 -7.92
C GLU A 51 24.04 -7.15 -7.56
N LEU A 52 22.77 -7.46 -7.29
CA LEU A 52 22.33 -8.83 -7.00
C LEU A 52 22.54 -9.74 -8.22
N LYS A 53 22.20 -9.27 -9.43
CA LYS A 53 22.46 -10.00 -10.68
C LYS A 53 23.96 -10.22 -10.89
N ARG A 54 24.77 -9.17 -10.73
CA ARG A 54 26.24 -9.22 -10.86
C ARG A 54 26.88 -10.25 -9.91
N LYS A 55 26.31 -10.43 -8.72
CA LYS A 55 26.76 -11.40 -7.70
C LYS A 55 26.07 -12.77 -7.79
N HIS A 56 25.26 -13.02 -8.82
CA HIS A 56 24.48 -14.25 -9.00
C HIS A 56 23.56 -14.59 -7.80
N LYS A 57 23.05 -13.58 -7.10
CA LYS A 57 22.13 -13.74 -5.95
C LYS A 57 20.67 -13.66 -6.39
N MET A 58 20.23 -14.63 -7.18
CA MET A 58 18.93 -14.58 -7.85
C MET A 58 17.73 -14.71 -6.90
N ASP A 59 17.82 -15.48 -5.82
CA ASP A 59 16.73 -15.58 -4.84
C ASP A 59 16.43 -14.22 -4.19
N ALA A 60 17.48 -13.51 -3.77
CA ALA A 60 17.38 -12.16 -3.24
C ALA A 60 16.88 -11.17 -4.30
N PHE A 61 17.27 -11.34 -5.57
CA PHE A 61 16.78 -10.52 -6.67
C PHE A 61 15.27 -10.66 -6.84
N TYR A 62 14.76 -11.90 -6.91
CA TYR A 62 13.32 -12.13 -7.07
C TYR A 62 12.52 -11.69 -5.84
N TRP A 63 13.06 -11.91 -4.64
CA TRP A 63 12.47 -11.38 -3.41
C TRP A 63 12.34 -9.85 -3.45
N MET A 64 13.42 -9.16 -3.84
CA MET A 64 13.43 -7.69 -3.94
C MET A 64 12.44 -7.20 -5.00
N MET A 65 12.39 -7.82 -6.18
CA MET A 65 11.44 -7.45 -7.24
C MET A 65 9.98 -7.59 -6.77
N ASN A 66 9.67 -8.64 -6.00
CA ASN A 66 8.34 -8.81 -5.42
C ASN A 66 8.02 -7.77 -4.34
N LYS A 67 9.00 -7.39 -3.50
CA LYS A 67 8.82 -6.39 -2.43
C LYS A 67 8.74 -4.95 -2.94
N THR A 68 9.23 -4.69 -4.15
CA THR A 68 9.27 -3.35 -4.76
C THR A 68 8.25 -3.19 -5.89
N ARG A 69 7.14 -3.95 -5.87
CA ARG A 69 6.08 -3.82 -6.87
C ARG A 69 5.49 -2.40 -6.87
N HIS A 70 5.05 -1.97 -8.05
CA HIS A 70 4.42 -0.67 -8.23
C HIS A 70 3.11 -0.58 -7.44
N VAL A 71 2.91 0.54 -6.75
CA VAL A 71 1.67 0.87 -6.05
C VAL A 71 0.84 1.82 -6.93
N PRO A 72 -0.41 1.48 -7.28
CA PRO A 72 -1.27 2.37 -8.05
C PRO A 72 -1.44 3.73 -7.35
N GLU A 73 -1.13 4.83 -8.06
CA GLU A 73 -1.24 6.18 -7.52
C GLU A 73 -2.71 6.61 -7.40
N TYR A 74 -3.51 6.25 -8.41
CA TYR A 74 -4.95 6.44 -8.48
C TYR A 74 -5.68 5.10 -8.45
N VAL A 75 -6.92 5.12 -7.98
CA VAL A 75 -7.86 4.00 -8.09
C VAL A 75 -8.56 4.10 -9.43
N THR A 76 -8.64 3.00 -10.16
CA THR A 76 -9.45 2.96 -11.39
C THR A 76 -10.94 2.93 -11.05
N GLU A 77 -11.81 3.36 -11.97
CA GLU A 77 -13.27 3.30 -11.78
C GLU A 77 -13.75 1.87 -11.48
N ALA A 78 -13.16 0.87 -12.12
CA ALA A 78 -13.45 -0.54 -11.87
C ALA A 78 -13.10 -0.98 -10.43
N GLU A 79 -11.95 -0.54 -9.92
CA GLU A 79 -11.52 -0.82 -8.54
C GLU A 79 -12.38 -0.07 -7.52
N TYR A 80 -12.74 1.18 -7.80
CA TYR A 80 -13.65 1.96 -6.94
C TYR A 80 -15.01 1.27 -6.80
N ASN A 81 -15.60 0.83 -7.92
CA ASN A 81 -16.86 0.11 -7.94
C ASN A 81 -16.78 -1.25 -7.21
N GLY A 82 -15.62 -1.92 -7.25
CA GLY A 82 -15.36 -3.14 -6.48
C GLY A 82 -15.24 -2.91 -4.97
N VAL A 83 -14.55 -1.83 -4.55
CA VAL A 83 -14.41 -1.44 -3.13
C VAL A 83 -15.74 -0.99 -2.54
N ALA A 84 -16.53 -0.22 -3.27
CA ALA A 84 -17.87 0.20 -2.86
C ALA A 84 -18.80 -1.01 -2.60
N LYS A 85 -18.66 -2.08 -3.40
CA LYS A 85 -19.42 -3.33 -3.23
C LYS A 85 -19.04 -4.07 -1.94
N LEU A 86 -17.74 -4.20 -1.66
CA LEU A 86 -17.23 -4.83 -0.43
C LEU A 86 -17.64 -4.08 0.85
N HIS A 87 -17.73 -2.74 0.79
CA HIS A 87 -18.14 -1.93 1.95
C HIS A 87 -19.66 -1.96 2.21
N HIS A 88 -20.47 -2.35 1.23
CA HIS A 88 -21.92 -2.55 1.40
C HIS A 88 -22.26 -3.93 1.99
N ASP A 89 -21.41 -4.94 1.77
CA ASP A 89 -21.67 -6.33 2.15
C ASP A 89 -21.35 -6.67 3.63
N HIS A 90 -20.91 -5.69 4.42
CA HIS A 90 -20.69 -5.84 5.88
C HIS A 90 -21.58 -4.93 6.73
N VAL A 91 -22.89 -5.12 6.62
CA VAL A 91 -23.74 -5.18 7.82
C VAL A 91 -23.88 -6.66 8.16
N PRO A 92 -23.20 -7.19 9.19
CA PRO A 92 -23.22 -8.63 9.45
C PRO A 92 -24.65 -9.06 9.78
N ILE A 93 -25.25 -9.88 8.91
CA ILE A 93 -26.53 -10.59 9.16
C ILE A 93 -26.44 -11.41 10.47
N THR A 94 -25.23 -11.75 10.93
CA THR A 94 -24.98 -12.36 12.24
C THR A 94 -25.48 -11.51 13.41
N GLY A 95 -25.50 -10.18 13.32
CA GLY A 95 -26.01 -9.30 14.38
C GLY A 95 -27.55 -9.26 14.46
N ALA A 96 -28.25 -9.45 13.34
CA ALA A 96 -29.71 -9.47 13.32
C ALA A 96 -30.27 -10.75 13.96
N LEU A 97 -29.62 -11.89 13.76
CA LEU A 97 -30.06 -13.17 14.32
C LEU A 97 -29.83 -13.28 15.83
N THR A 98 -28.78 -12.66 16.38
CA THR A 98 -28.54 -12.64 17.84
C THR A 98 -29.53 -11.77 18.60
N ILE A 99 -29.98 -10.65 18.00
CA ILE A 99 -30.96 -9.75 18.64
C ILE A 99 -32.35 -10.42 18.71
N VAL A 100 -32.75 -11.15 17.66
CA VAL A 100 -34.02 -11.91 17.66
C VAL A 100 -34.02 -13.03 18.71
N PHE A 101 -32.89 -13.71 18.90
CA PHE A 101 -32.76 -14.76 19.92
C PHE A 101 -32.74 -14.22 21.36
N LEU A 102 -32.17 -13.03 21.59
CA LEU A 102 -32.13 -12.41 22.92
C LEU A 102 -33.48 -11.77 23.30
N LEU A 103 -34.21 -11.20 22.34
CA LEU A 103 -35.56 -10.68 22.56
C LEU A 103 -36.59 -11.82 22.76
N GLY A 104 -36.44 -12.95 22.05
CA GLY A 104 -37.29 -14.13 22.24
C GLY A 104 -37.14 -14.79 23.62
N ARG A 105 -35.98 -14.67 24.28
CA ARG A 105 -35.77 -15.16 25.65
C ARG A 105 -36.26 -14.20 26.73
N PHE A 106 -36.62 -12.96 26.39
CA PHE A 106 -37.13 -11.96 27.33
C PHE A 106 -38.67 -11.86 27.36
N VAL A 107 -39.37 -12.50 26.43
CA VAL A 107 -40.85 -12.51 26.35
C VAL A 107 -41.47 -13.76 27.02
N PHE A 108 -40.65 -14.72 27.46
CA PHE A 108 -41.10 -15.90 28.21
C PHE A 108 -40.34 -16.04 29.55
N TYR A 109 -40.62 -15.13 30.48
CA TYR A 109 -40.76 -15.40 31.91
C TYR A 109 -41.72 -14.38 32.51
#